data_AF-A0A928UEL9-F1
#
_entry.id   AF-A0A928UEL9-F1
#
_cell.length_a   1.000
_cell.length_b   1.000
_cell.length_c   1.000
_cell.angle_alpha   90.00
_cell.angle_beta   90.00
_cell.angle_gamma   90.00
#
_symmetry.space_group_name_H-M   'P 1'
#
loop_
_entity.id
_entity.type
_entity.pdbx_description
1 polymer ?
#
loop_
_entity_poly.entity_id
_entity_poly.type
_entity_poly.pdbx_seq_one_letter_code
_entity_poly.pdbx_strand_id
1 'polypeptide(L)' 'MRSYDVMLSLIAGTTTTAGLLVQTILNEKEYQKGIKITDDQMKEININKHSVLPDWNYTISLN' A
#
# COMPACT_ATOMS: atom_id res chain seq x y z
N MET A 1 9.71 -12.88 -21.25
CA MET A 1 9.43 -12.52 -19.84
C MET A 1 10.22 -11.26 -19.51
N ARG A 2 9.57 -10.17 -19.12
CA ARG A 2 10.25 -9.09 -18.40
C ARG A 2 10.26 -9.54 -16.92
N SER A 3 11.43 -9.83 -16.35
CA SER A 3 11.51 -10.36 -14.98
C SER A 3 11.19 -9.27 -13.96
N TYR A 4 10.66 -9.66 -12.79
CA TYR A 4 10.40 -8.74 -11.68
C TYR A 4 11.65 -7.95 -11.29
N ASP A 5 12.84 -8.53 -11.44
CA ASP A 5 14.13 -7.89 -11.15
C ASP A 5 14.39 -6.63 -11.98
N VAL A 6 14.01 -6.66 -13.27
CA VAL A 6 14.15 -5.48 -14.14
C VAL A 6 13.22 -4.36 -13.66
N MET A 7 11.99 -4.70 -13.27
CA MET A 7 11.03 -3.72 -12.76
C MET A 7 11.48 -3.12 -11.43
N LEU A 8 11.92 -3.95 -10.49
CA LEU A 8 12.45 -3.50 -9.19
C LEU A 8 13.64 -2.56 -9.38
N SER A 9 14.59 -2.94 -10.24
CA SER A 9 15.78 -2.14 -10.53
C SER A 9 15.43 -0.76 -11.11
N LEU A 10 14.44 -0.70 -12.02
CA LEU A 10 13.99 0.56 -12.61
C LEU A 10 13.33 1.48 -11.58
N ILE A 11 12.49 0.93 -10.70
CA ILE A 11 11.82 1.71 -9.66
C ILE A 11 12.84 2.21 -8.63
N ALA A 12 13.76 1.35 -8.18
CA ALA A 12 14.82 1.70 -7.23
C ALA A 12 15.78 2.78 -7.76
N GLY A 13 15.97 2.86 -9.09
CA GLY A 13 16.77 3.91 -9.72
C GLY A 13 16.16 5.32 -9.64
N THR A 14 14.93 5.47 -9.11
CA THR A 14 14.27 6.78 -8.99
C THR A 14 14.87 7.57 -7.83
N THR A 15 15.29 8.82 -8.12
CA THR A 15 15.76 9.78 -7.10
C THR A 15 15.05 11.10 -7.30
N THR A 16 14.57 11.69 -6.21
CA THR A 16 13.94 13.03 -6.27
C THR A 16 15.00 14.12 -6.38
N THR A 17 14.63 15.32 -6.85
CA THR A 17 15.54 16.49 -6.88
C THR A 17 16.12 16.83 -5.49
N ALA A 18 15.39 16.50 -4.42
CA ALA A 18 15.83 16.69 -3.04
C ALA A 18 16.73 15.55 -2.50
N GLY A 19 17.05 14.54 -3.32
CA GLY A 19 17.97 13.45 -2.97
C GLY A 19 17.34 12.24 -2.27
N LEU A 20 16.01 12.17 -2.16
CA LEU A 20 15.34 10.97 -1.61
C LEU A 20 15.49 9.78 -2.59
N LEU A 21 15.89 8.64 -2.04
CA LEU A 21 16.04 7.36 -2.74
C LEU A 21 14.81 6.47 -2.52
N VAL A 22 14.45 5.68 -3.54
CA VAL A 22 13.37 4.69 -3.46
C VAL A 22 13.95 3.31 -3.17
N GLN A 23 13.47 2.66 -2.11
CA GLN A 23 13.78 1.26 -1.83
C GLN A 23 12.64 0.36 -2.33
N THR A 24 12.99 -0.74 -2.98
CA THR A 24 12.01 -1.65 -3.60
C THR A 24 12.27 -3.07 -3.18
N ILE A 25 11.22 -3.78 -2.80
CA ILE A 25 11.25 -5.21 -2.50
C ILE A 25 10.10 -5.90 -3.22
N LEU A 26 10.33 -7.13 -3.67
CA LEU A 26 9.23 -7.99 -4.11
C LEU A 26 8.50 -8.50 -2.87
N ASN A 27 7.21 -8.23 -2.78
CA ASN A 27 6.39 -8.83 -1.74
C ASN A 27 5.87 -10.19 -2.23
N GLU A 28 6.51 -11.26 -1.79
CA GLU A 28 6.13 -12.64 -2.11
C GLU A 28 5.10 -13.21 -1.14
N LYS A 29 4.59 -12.41 -0.21
CA LYS A 29 3.57 -12.84 0.75
C LYS A 29 2.29 -13.23 0.02
N GLU A 30 1.81 -14.43 0.31
CA GLU A 30 0.48 -14.85 -0.11
C GLU A 30 -0.58 -14.26 0.83
N TYR A 31 -1.55 -13.59 0.23
CA TYR A 31 -2.70 -13.03 0.94
C TYR A 31 -3.92 -13.89 0.66
N GLN A 32 -4.49 -14.47 1.72
CA GLN A 32 -5.74 -15.21 1.61
C GLN A 32 -6.85 -14.26 1.13
N LYS A 33 -7.53 -14.67 0.06
CA LYS A 33 -8.63 -13.92 -0.55
C LYS A 33 -9.97 -14.40 0.00
N GLY A 34 -10.98 -13.54 -0.05
CA GLY A 34 -12.35 -13.89 0.33
C GLY A 34 -12.58 -14.00 1.83
N ILE A 35 -11.67 -13.46 2.65
CA ILE A 35 -11.89 -13.29 4.09
C ILE A 35 -13.06 -12.31 4.26
N LYS A 36 -14.18 -12.81 4.81
CA LYS A 36 -15.31 -11.97 5.23
C LYS A 36 -15.12 -11.58 6.68
N ILE A 37 -15.32 -10.30 6.95
CA ILE A 37 -15.43 -9.74 8.30
C ILE A 37 -16.86 -9.24 8.51
N THR A 38 -17.31 -9.19 9.76
CA THR A 38 -18.62 -8.62 10.08
C THR A 38 -18.58 -7.09 10.00
N ASP A 39 -19.74 -6.46 9.86
CA ASP A 39 -19.85 -5.00 9.89
C ASP A 39 -19.34 -4.43 11.21
N ASP A 40 -19.52 -5.15 12.32
CA ASP A 40 -19.06 -4.72 13.63
C ASP A 40 -17.52 -4.75 13.73
N GLN A 41 -16.87 -5.78 13.20
CA GLN A 41 -15.40 -5.83 13.09
C GLN A 41 -14.87 -4.70 12.20
N MET A 42 -15.58 -4.37 11.11
CA MET A 42 -15.17 -3.27 10.23
C MET A 42 -15.26 -1.90 10.93
N LYS A 43 -16.26 -1.70 11.80
CA LYS A 43 -16.43 -0.47 12.59
C LYS A 43 -15.33 -0.27 13.65
N GLU A 44 -14.68 -1.35 14.09
CA GLU A 44 -13.57 -1.26 15.05
C GLU A 44 -12.33 -0.59 14.43
N ILE A 45 -12.21 -0.58 13.09
CA ILE A 45 -11.10 0.08 12.41
C ILE A 45 -11.34 1.58 12.40
N ASN A 46 -10.41 2.34 12.98
CA ASN A 46 -10.45 3.79 13.00
C ASN A 46 -9.99 4.38 11.67
N ILE A 47 -10.91 4.42 10.71
CA ILE A 47 -10.68 4.95 9.37
C ILE A 47 -11.20 6.38 9.28
N ASN A 48 -10.28 7.33 9.09
CA ASN A 48 -10.61 8.71 8.74
C ASN A 48 -10.50 8.92 7.22
N LYS A 49 -11.64 9.09 6.54
CA LYS A 49 -11.67 9.36 5.09
C LYS A 49 -11.34 10.82 4.78
N HIS A 50 -10.52 11.04 3.76
CA HIS A 50 -10.15 12.40 3.30
C HIS A 50 -11.15 12.93 2.29
N SER A 51 -11.15 14.24 2.04
CA SER A 51 -12.13 14.88 1.14
C SER A 51 -11.95 14.54 -0.34
N VAL A 52 -10.71 14.26 -0.78
CA VAL A 52 -10.39 13.94 -2.17
C VAL A 52 -10.32 12.44 -2.33
N LEU A 53 -11.17 11.86 -3.19
CA LEU A 53 -11.26 10.41 -3.41
C LEU A 53 -11.35 9.61 -2.09
N PRO A 54 -12.39 9.87 -1.25
CA PRO A 54 -12.51 9.31 0.11
C PRO A 54 -12.48 7.78 0.20
N ASP A 55 -12.83 7.09 -0.88
CA ASP A 55 -12.80 5.61 -0.92
C ASP A 55 -11.38 5.05 -1.08
N TRP A 56 -10.43 5.90 -1.47
CA TRP A 56 -9.03 5.54 -1.70
C TRP A 56 -8.10 6.22 -0.70
N ASN A 57 -8.41 7.48 -0.36
CA ASN A 57 -7.60 8.31 0.50
C ASN A 57 -8.20 8.35 1.90
N TYR A 58 -7.57 7.62 2.80
CA TYR A 58 -7.95 7.55 4.20
C TYR A 58 -6.72 7.35 5.09
N THR A 59 -6.89 7.63 6.38
CA THR A 59 -5.90 7.36 7.42
C THR A 59 -6.46 6.32 8.38
N ILE A 60 -5.66 5.31 8.69
CA ILE A 60 -5.94 4.37 9.78
C ILE A 60 -5.09 4.81 10.98
N SER A 61 -5.74 5.19 12.08
CA SER A 61 -5.07 5.54 13.33
C SER A 61 -5.23 4.43 14.37
N LEU A 62 -4.33 4.42 15.35
CA LEU A 62 -4.52 3.61 16.55
C LEU A 62 -5.75 4.14 17.32
N ASN A 63 -6.45 3.23 17.97
CA ASN A 63 -7.50 3.55 18.95
C ASN A 63 -6.91 3.77 20.33
#